data_AF-A0A1X0CR81-F1
#
_entry.id   AF-A0A1X0CR81-F1
#
_cell.length_a   1.000
_cell.length_b   1.000
_cell.length_c   1.000
_cell.angle_alpha   90.00
_cell.angle_beta   90.00
_cell.angle_gamma   90.00
#
_symmetry.space_group_name_H-M   'P 1'
#
loop_
_entity.id
_entity.type
_entity.pdbx_description
1 polymer ?
#
loop_
_entity_poly.entity_id
_entity_poly.type
_entity_poly.pdbx_seq_one_letter_code
_entity_poly.pdbx_strand_id
1 'polypeptide(L)'
;MFQRVLLLGAAALTVASFTAGCPGSEQSNATCDDYARADFKQQGEIQRALLKAHDLDTTSVSNTIGLTSAIEDKCGWEHTNSKNGKATRNGSKKIDDLINWNSKQW
;
A
#
# COMPACT_ATOMS: atom_id res chain seq x y z
N MET A 1 43.23 -30.02 -6.01
CA MET A 1 44.00 -29.74 -4.78
C MET A 1 43.61 -28.35 -4.28
N PHE A 2 43.04 -28.29 -3.07
CA PHE A 2 42.81 -27.12 -2.19
C PHE A 2 41.91 -25.98 -2.72
N GLN A 3 40.62 -25.88 -2.36
CA GLN A 3 40.04 -25.52 -1.04
C GLN A 3 40.40 -24.10 -0.58
N ARG A 4 39.42 -23.17 -0.61
CA ARG A 4 39.05 -22.25 0.49
C ARG A 4 37.62 -21.74 0.32
N VAL A 5 36.71 -22.29 1.13
CA VAL A 5 35.44 -21.68 1.51
C VAL A 5 35.72 -20.76 2.70
N LEU A 6 35.28 -19.50 2.64
CA LEU A 6 35.14 -18.55 3.76
C LEU A 6 34.14 -17.48 3.26
N LEU A 7 32.83 -17.64 3.49
CA LEU A 7 32.03 -17.23 4.65
C LEU A 7 31.87 -15.72 4.84
N LEU A 8 30.59 -15.35 5.05
CA LEU A 8 30.07 -14.19 5.80
C LEU A 8 30.01 -12.83 5.09
N GLY A 9 28.79 -12.30 4.96
CA GLY A 9 28.60 -10.84 4.87
C GLY A 9 27.33 -10.39 4.17
N ALA A 10 26.23 -10.36 4.93
CA ALA A 10 25.16 -9.35 4.90
C ALA A 10 25.01 -8.45 3.65
N ALA A 11 23.90 -8.63 2.95
CA ALA A 11 22.84 -7.63 2.78
C ALA A 11 22.02 -8.06 1.57
N ALA A 12 20.84 -8.62 1.82
CA ALA A 12 19.80 -8.64 0.79
C ALA A 12 19.41 -7.18 0.52
N LEU A 13 20.16 -6.53 -0.38
CA LEU A 13 19.65 -5.42 -1.16
C LEU A 13 18.58 -6.04 -2.06
N THR A 14 17.38 -6.23 -1.51
CA THR A 14 16.17 -6.24 -2.32
C THR A 14 16.12 -4.86 -2.93
N VAL A 15 16.76 -4.75 -4.10
CA VAL A 15 16.50 -3.68 -5.05
C VAL A 15 15.00 -3.73 -5.25
N ALA A 16 14.29 -2.77 -4.65
CA ALA A 16 12.93 -2.46 -5.04
C ALA A 16 13.06 -2.05 -6.50
N SER A 17 12.94 -3.03 -7.38
CA SER A 17 12.75 -2.82 -8.79
C SER A 17 11.43 -2.07 -8.90
N PHE A 18 11.48 -0.74 -8.91
CA PHE A 18 10.39 0.06 -9.41
C PHE A 18 10.34 -0.22 -10.91
N THR A 19 9.78 -1.36 -11.27
CA THR A 19 9.36 -1.66 -12.63
C THR A 19 8.33 -0.60 -12.97
N ALA A 20 8.76 0.39 -13.76
CA ALA A 20 7.87 1.19 -14.57
C ALA A 20 7.19 0.24 -15.57
N GLY A 21 6.17 -0.48 -15.10
CA GLY A 21 5.57 -1.60 -15.81
C GLY A 21 4.16 -1.84 -15.28
N CYS A 22 3.18 -1.50 -16.11
CA CYS A 22 1.74 -1.76 -15.95
C CYS A 22 1.05 -1.07 -14.76
N PRO A 23 0.26 0.00 -15.00
CA PRO A 23 -0.56 0.61 -13.96
C PRO A 23 -1.66 -0.38 -13.54
N GLY A 24 -1.62 -0.84 -12.29
CA GLY A 24 -2.82 -1.32 -11.62
C GLY A 24 -2.69 -2.54 -10.72
N SER A 25 -1.62 -3.35 -10.82
CA SER A 25 -1.57 -4.63 -10.09
C SER A 25 -0.62 -4.63 -8.89
N GLU A 26 0.48 -3.87 -8.94
CA GLU A 26 1.46 -3.86 -7.84
C GLU A 26 1.02 -2.98 -6.66
N GLN A 27 0.19 -1.97 -6.93
CA GLN A 27 -0.24 -0.98 -5.94
C GLN A 27 -1.39 -1.48 -5.04
N SER A 28 -2.09 -2.56 -5.40
CA SER A 28 -3.09 -3.19 -4.52
C SER A 28 -2.47 -3.89 -3.31
N ASN A 29 -1.16 -4.15 -3.32
CA ASN A 29 -0.41 -4.71 -2.20
C ASN A 29 0.15 -3.65 -1.24
N ALA A 30 -0.22 -2.37 -1.42
CA ALA A 30 0.29 -1.28 -0.60
C ALA A 30 -0.01 -1.50 0.89
N THR A 31 0.98 -1.21 1.73
CA THR A 31 0.81 -1.18 3.18
C THR A 31 0.27 0.16 3.65
N CYS A 32 -0.24 0.22 4.89
CA CYS A 32 -0.62 1.48 5.51
C CYS A 32 0.53 2.50 5.54
N ASP A 33 1.77 2.04 5.77
CA ASP A 33 2.97 2.88 5.75
C ASP A 33 3.32 3.38 4.33
N ASP A 34 3.09 2.56 3.29
CA ASP A 34 3.26 3.01 1.90
C ASP A 34 2.28 4.12 1.55
N TYR A 35 1.01 3.95 1.93
CA TYR A 35 -0.02 4.95 1.72
C TYR A 35 0.22 6.24 2.51
N ALA A 36 0.78 6.14 3.73
CA ALA A 36 1.14 7.30 4.54
C ALA A 36 2.34 8.09 3.98
N ARG A 37 3.27 7.43 3.27
CA ARG A 37 4.38 8.08 2.55
C ARG A 37 3.99 8.65 1.19
N ALA A 38 2.97 8.08 0.58
CA ALA A 38 2.53 8.43 -0.76
C ALA A 38 2.08 9.90 -0.81
N ASP A 39 2.45 10.59 -1.89
CA ASP A 39 1.85 11.88 -2.21
C ASP A 39 0.38 11.72 -2.65
N PHE A 40 -0.33 12.83 -2.82
CA PHE A 40 -1.76 12.81 -3.19
C PHE A 40 -2.04 12.03 -4.50
N LYS A 41 -1.13 12.11 -5.48
CA LYS A 41 -1.29 11.39 -6.76
C LYS A 41 -1.10 9.89 -6.53
N GLN A 42 -0.07 9.49 -5.81
CA GLN A 42 0.23 8.10 -5.47
C GLN A 42 -0.86 7.48 -4.58
N GLN A 43 -1.41 8.22 -3.63
CA GLN A 43 -2.56 7.78 -2.84
C GLN A 43 -3.76 7.47 -3.74
N GLY A 44 -4.07 8.36 -4.69
CA GLY A 44 -5.13 8.13 -5.67
C GLY A 44 -4.86 6.97 -6.63
N GLU A 45 -3.61 6.64 -6.91
CA GLU A 45 -3.23 5.44 -7.68
C GLU A 45 -3.43 4.16 -6.85
N ILE A 46 -3.00 4.16 -5.59
CA ILE A 46 -3.21 3.04 -4.65
C ILE A 46 -4.71 2.78 -4.48
N GLN A 47 -5.53 3.80 -4.24
CA GLN A 47 -6.98 3.65 -4.11
C GLN A 47 -7.60 3.06 -5.38
N ARG A 48 -7.22 3.54 -6.56
CA ARG A 48 -7.72 3.01 -7.84
C ARG A 48 -7.31 1.56 -8.07
N ALA A 49 -6.08 1.20 -7.72
CA ALA A 49 -5.60 -0.18 -7.82
C ALA A 49 -6.36 -1.11 -6.88
N LEU A 50 -6.61 -0.67 -5.63
CA LEU A 50 -7.39 -1.41 -4.64
C LEU A 50 -8.84 -1.61 -5.12
N LEU A 51 -9.54 -0.55 -5.56
CA LEU A 51 -10.90 -0.67 -6.09
C LEU A 51 -10.96 -1.62 -7.29
N LYS A 52 -10.01 -1.48 -8.24
CA LYS A 52 -9.94 -2.35 -9.42
C LYS A 52 -9.69 -3.81 -9.07
N ALA A 53 -8.90 -4.09 -8.04
CA ALA A 53 -8.63 -5.46 -7.59
C ALA A 53 -9.86 -6.18 -7.02
N HIS A 54 -10.88 -5.42 -6.60
CA HIS A 54 -12.15 -5.92 -6.05
C HIS A 54 -13.35 -5.66 -6.96
N ASP A 55 -13.10 -5.44 -8.26
CA ASP A 55 -14.13 -5.19 -9.29
C ASP A 55 -15.08 -4.02 -8.93
N LEU A 56 -14.59 -3.03 -8.18
CA LEU A 56 -15.32 -1.83 -7.81
C LEU A 56 -15.08 -0.71 -8.83
N ASP A 57 -16.14 0.05 -9.14
CA ASP A 57 -16.05 1.19 -10.04
C ASP A 57 -15.12 2.28 -9.46
N THR A 58 -14.03 2.56 -10.17
CA THR A 58 -13.02 3.56 -9.83
C THR A 58 -13.45 5.00 -10.08
N THR A 59 -14.55 5.20 -10.81
CA THR A 59 -15.13 6.52 -11.08
C THR A 59 -16.25 6.90 -10.11
N SER A 60 -16.69 5.92 -9.29
CA SER A 60 -17.67 6.14 -8.23
C SER A 60 -17.06 6.95 -7.09
N VAL A 61 -17.63 8.13 -6.86
CA VAL A 61 -17.30 9.00 -5.74
C VAL A 61 -17.57 8.29 -4.41
N SER A 62 -18.68 7.55 -4.30
CA SER A 62 -19.03 6.79 -3.08
C SER A 62 -17.99 5.72 -2.76
N ASN A 63 -17.50 4.97 -3.75
CA ASN A 63 -16.45 3.96 -3.53
C ASN A 63 -15.14 4.61 -3.06
N THR A 64 -14.81 5.78 -3.63
CA THR A 64 -13.58 6.50 -3.32
C THR A 64 -13.60 7.07 -1.89
N ILE A 65 -14.71 7.71 -1.51
CA ILE A 65 -14.91 8.25 -0.16
C ILE A 65 -14.92 7.11 0.87
N GLY A 66 -15.64 6.03 0.56
CA GLY A 66 -15.72 4.85 1.39
C GLY A 66 -14.37 4.22 1.67
N LEU A 67 -13.60 3.97 0.61
CA LEU A 67 -12.24 3.45 0.71
C LEU A 67 -11.32 4.39 1.50
N THR A 68 -11.42 5.71 1.27
CA THR A 68 -10.64 6.71 2.02
C THR A 68 -10.93 6.63 3.51
N SER A 69 -12.21 6.60 3.90
CA SER A 69 -12.62 6.47 5.31
C SER A 69 -12.17 5.14 5.93
N ALA A 70 -12.22 4.05 5.17
CA ALA A 70 -11.73 2.74 5.59
C ALA A 70 -10.22 2.76 5.89
N ILE A 71 -9.45 3.37 4.99
CA ILE A 71 -7.99 3.51 5.14
C ILE A 71 -7.69 4.40 6.34
N GLU A 72 -8.41 5.51 6.53
CA GLU A 72 -8.28 6.37 7.70
C GLU A 72 -8.53 5.61 9.01
N ASP A 73 -9.61 4.84 9.12
CA ASP A 73 -9.95 4.06 10.31
C ASP A 73 -8.88 2.98 10.61
N LYS A 74 -8.49 2.22 9.59
CA LYS A 74 -7.61 1.06 9.74
C LYS A 74 -6.14 1.44 9.84
N CYS A 75 -5.67 2.40 9.07
CA CYS A 75 -4.28 2.85 9.08
C CYS A 75 -4.06 3.98 10.10
N GLY A 76 -5.12 4.59 10.64
CA GLY A 76 -4.98 5.76 11.51
C GLY A 76 -4.22 6.88 10.79
N TRP A 77 -4.50 7.05 9.52
CA TRP A 77 -3.94 8.13 8.72
C TRP A 77 -4.76 9.38 9.01
N GLU A 78 -4.12 10.40 9.57
CA GLU A 78 -4.69 11.74 9.68
C GLU A 78 -3.81 12.65 8.84
N HIS A 79 -4.41 13.42 7.93
CA HIS A 79 -3.72 14.24 6.92
C HIS A 79 -2.68 15.21 7.51
N THR A 80 -2.74 15.47 8.82
CA THR A 80 -1.88 16.34 9.63
C THR A 80 -0.70 15.62 10.30
N ASN A 81 -0.68 14.29 10.35
CA ASN A 81 0.25 13.48 11.15
C ASN A 81 1.31 12.72 10.32
N SER A 82 1.46 13.02 9.02
CA SER A 82 2.44 12.39 8.12
C SER A 82 3.91 12.71 8.42
N LYS A 83 4.24 13.33 9.56
CA LYS A 83 5.57 13.89 9.88
C LYS A 83 6.74 12.90 9.73
N ASN A 84 6.47 11.59 9.75
CA ASN A 84 7.51 10.56 9.61
C ASN A 84 7.24 9.54 8.48
N GLY A 85 6.22 9.76 7.63
CA GLY A 85 5.85 8.81 6.58
C GLY A 85 5.47 7.42 7.14
N LYS A 86 4.75 7.41 8.26
CA LYS A 86 4.24 6.19 8.90
C LYS A 86 2.78 6.35 9.27
N ALA A 87 2.02 5.28 9.09
CA ALA A 87 0.66 5.18 9.58
C ALA A 87 0.66 5.05 11.10
N THR A 88 -0.33 5.63 11.79
CA THR A 88 -0.40 5.52 13.26
C THR A 88 -0.90 4.14 13.71
N ARG A 89 -1.51 3.37 12.81
CA ARG A 89 -2.00 2.00 13.02
C ARG A 89 -1.65 1.11 11.84
N ASN A 90 -1.42 -0.17 12.12
CA ASN A 90 -1.27 -1.23 11.10
C ASN A 90 -0.21 -0.95 10.01
N GLY A 91 0.84 -0.17 10.31
CA GLY A 91 1.80 0.35 9.32
C GLY A 91 2.32 -0.66 8.29
N SER A 92 2.84 -1.80 8.72
CA SER A 92 3.38 -2.83 7.82
C SER A 92 2.33 -3.79 7.24
N LYS A 93 1.06 -3.67 7.63
CA LYS A 93 -0.01 -4.52 7.11
C LYS A 93 -0.48 -3.98 5.77
N LYS A 94 -0.81 -4.89 4.86
CA LYS A 94 -1.44 -4.55 3.59
C LYS A 94 -2.82 -3.95 3.86
N ILE A 95 -3.15 -2.89 3.13
CA ILE A 95 -4.45 -2.25 3.21
C ILE A 95 -5.55 -3.26 2.84
N ASP A 96 -5.28 -4.08 1.82
CA ASP A 96 -6.18 -5.11 1.31
C ASP A 96 -6.68 -6.08 2.40
N ASP A 97 -5.80 -6.48 3.32
CA ASP A 97 -6.11 -7.43 4.40
C ASP A 97 -6.96 -6.81 5.53
N LEU A 98 -7.07 -5.47 5.58
CA LEU A 98 -7.72 -4.73 6.66
C LEU A 98 -9.13 -4.28 6.31
N ILE A 99 -9.44 -4.23 5.02
CA ILE A 99 -10.66 -3.66 4.47
C ILE A 99 -11.68 -4.78 4.25
N ASN A 100 -12.92 -4.54 4.68
CA ASN A 100 -14.02 -5.46 4.40
C ASN A 100 -14.63 -5.15 3.02
N TRP A 101 -14.09 -5.78 1.98
CA TRP A 101 -14.53 -5.63 0.59
C TRP A 101 -15.95 -6.13 0.32
N ASN A 102 -16.51 -6.96 1.21
CA ASN A 102 -17.89 -7.42 1.12
C ASN A 102 -18.90 -6.39 1.62
N SER A 103 -18.44 -5.25 2.17
CA SER A 103 -19.34 -4.17 2.58
C SER A 103 -20.01 -3.56 1.35
N LYS A 104 -21.32 -3.79 1.22
CA LYS A 104 -22.14 -3.22 0.13
C LYS A 104 -22.46 -1.73 0.32
N GLN A 105 -22.09 -1.18 1.48
CA GLN A 105 -22.23 0.23 1.80
C GLN A 105 -20.95 0.73 2.45
N TRP A 106 -20.55 1.90 2.00
CA TRP A 106 -19.49 2.72 2.56
C TRP A 106 -20.02 4.13 2.78
#